data_AF-A0A5K0VT40-F1
#
_entry.id   AF-A0A5K0VT40-F1
#
_cell.length_a   1.000
_cell.length_b   1.000
_cell.length_c   1.000
_cell.angle_alpha   90.00
_cell.angle_beta   90.00
_cell.angle_gamma   90.00
#
_symmetry.space_group_name_H-M   'P 1'
#
loop_
_entity.id
_entity.type
_entity.pdbx_description
1 polymer ?
#
loop_
_entity_poly.entity_id
_entity_poly.type
_entity_poly.pdbx_seq_one_letter_code
_entity_poly.pdbx_strand_id
1 'polypeptide(L)' 'VKGEVTYNGYKLKEFVPQKTSAYISQYDIHIGEMTVKETLDFSARCQGVGCRY' A
#
# COMPACT_ATOMS: atom_id res chain seq x y z
N VAL A 1 -1.50 27.52 -12.77
CA VAL A 1 -2.32 26.43 -13.36
C VAL A 1 -2.92 25.62 -12.23
N LYS A 2 -4.22 25.28 -12.29
CA LYS A 2 -4.89 24.36 -11.34
C LYS A 2 -5.38 23.14 -12.12
N GLY A 3 -5.34 21.96 -11.50
CA GLY A 3 -5.83 20.71 -12.06
C GLY A 3 -6.41 19.81 -10.97
N GLU A 4 -7.26 18.87 -11.35
CA GLU A 4 -7.88 17.89 -10.46
C GLU A 4 -7.34 16.49 -10.79
N VAL A 5 -7.07 15.69 -9.76
CA VAL A 5 -6.58 14.30 -9.90
C VAL A 5 -7.69 13.36 -9.44
N THR A 6 -7.98 12.36 -10.27
CA THR A 6 -8.95 11.31 -9.98
C THR A 6 -8.30 9.94 -10.11
N TYR A 7 -8.88 8.95 -9.43
CA TYR A 7 -8.51 7.54 -9.54
C TYR A 7 -9.74 6.77 -10.02
N ASN A 8 -9.66 6.20 -11.22
CA ASN A 8 -10.81 5.55 -11.88
C ASN A 8 -12.09 6.41 -11.90
N GLY A 9 -11.95 7.72 -12.05
CA GLY A 9 -13.07 8.68 -12.06
C GLY A 9 -13.52 9.19 -10.69
N TYR A 10 -12.99 8.65 -9.58
CA TYR A 10 -13.31 9.08 -8.23
C TYR A 10 -12.26 10.07 -7.68
N LYS A 11 -12.69 11.07 -6.92
CA LYS A 11 -11.81 11.96 -6.17
C LYS A 11 -11.19 11.19 -5.01
N LEU A 12 -9.97 11.57 -4.62
CA LEU A 12 -9.23 10.90 -3.53
C LEU A 12 -9.93 10.94 -2.16
N LYS A 13 -10.95 11.81 -2.00
CA LYS A 13 -11.79 11.88 -0.79
C LYS A 13 -12.97 10.89 -0.78
N GLU A 14 -13.22 10.20 -1.88
CA GLU A 14 -14.36 9.27 -2.05
C GLU A 14 -14.01 7.82 -1.68
N PHE A 15 -12.73 7.53 -1.43
CA PHE A 15 -12.24 6.21 -1.03
C PHE A 15 -11.00 6.35 -0.14
N VAL A 16 -10.40 5.23 0.27
CA VAL A 16 -9.14 5.20 1.05
C VAL A 16 -7.99 4.76 0.12
N PRO A 17 -7.17 5.69 -0.41
CA PRO A 17 -6.09 5.36 -1.34
C PRO A 17 -5.08 4.33 -0.82
N GLN A 18 -4.81 4.35 0.48
CA GLN A 18 -3.87 3.45 1.15
C GLN A 18 -4.35 1.99 1.16
N LYS A 19 -5.64 1.74 0.95
CA LYS A 19 -6.21 0.39 0.85
C LYS A 19 -6.31 -0.12 -0.60
N THR A 20 -6.01 0.72 -1.57
CA THR A 20 -6.23 0.45 -3.02
C THR A 20 -4.97 0.65 -3.86
N SER A 21 -3.98 1.34 -3.33
CA SER A 21 -2.70 1.63 -3.96
C SER A 21 -1.58 1.57 -2.91
N ALA A 22 -0.35 1.29 -3.36
CA ALA A 22 0.83 1.27 -2.52
C ALA A 22 1.86 2.27 -3.06
N TYR A 23 2.53 2.99 -2.16
CA TYR A 23 3.65 3.85 -2.49
C TYR A 23 4.96 3.13 -2.14
N ILE A 24 5.89 3.08 -3.09
CA ILE A 24 7.23 2.51 -2.88
C ILE A 24 8.21 3.66 -2.76
N SER A 25 8.71 3.86 -1.54
CA SER A 25 9.68 4.90 -1.24
C SER A 25 11.07 4.50 -1.76
N GLN A 26 11.93 5.49 -2.01
CA GLN A 26 13.32 5.23 -2.37
C GLN A 26 14.10 4.57 -1.23
N TYR A 27 13.69 4.80 0.02
CA TYR A 27 14.30 4.20 1.19
C TYR A 27 13.64 2.88 1.52
N ASP A 28 14.48 1.88 1.73
CA ASP A 28 14.07 0.59 2.23
C ASP A 28 13.70 0.68 3.72
N ILE A 29 12.61 0.01 4.06
CA ILE A 29 12.13 -0.12 5.45
C ILE A 29 12.14 -1.58 5.92
N HIS A 30 12.84 -2.47 5.20
CA HIS A 30 12.94 -3.88 5.57
C HIS A 30 13.91 -4.07 6.75
N ILE A 31 13.66 -5.10 7.56
CA ILE A 31 14.55 -5.52 8.64
C ILE A 31 15.59 -6.48 8.03
N GLY A 32 16.87 -6.09 8.04
CA GLY A 32 17.94 -6.81 7.34
C GLY A 32 18.22 -8.22 7.87
N GLU A 33 17.81 -8.51 9.11
CA GLU A 33 17.93 -9.81 9.75
C GLU A 33 16.85 -10.81 9.34
N MET A 34 15.76 -10.35 8.71
CA MET A 34 14.65 -11.21 8.30
C MET A 34 14.90 -11.84 6.94
N THR A 35 14.46 -13.09 6.76
CA THR A 35 14.39 -13.69 5.43
C THR A 35 13.31 -13.03 4.57
N VAL A 36 13.38 -13.24 3.26
CA VAL A 36 12.36 -12.76 2.32
C VAL A 36 10.96 -13.25 2.69
N LYS A 37 10.83 -14.54 3.06
CA LYS A 37 9.54 -15.13 3.45
C LYS A 37 8.98 -14.46 4.70
N GLU A 38 9.80 -14.29 5.73
CA GLU A 38 9.37 -13.65 6.98
C GLU A 38 8.97 -12.19 6.75
N THR A 39 9.69 -11.47 5.89
CA THR A 39 9.39 -10.07 5.54
C THR A 39 8.02 -9.95 4.87
N LEU A 40 7.70 -10.86 3.94
CA LEU A 40 6.39 -10.90 3.28
C LEU A 40 5.27 -11.31 4.24
N ASP A 41 5.49 -12.33 5.07
CA ASP A 41 4.52 -12.78 6.07
C ASP A 41 4.22 -11.68 7.10
N PHE A 42 5.24 -10.94 7.56
CA PHE A 42 5.08 -9.79 8.45
C PHE A 42 4.30 -8.66 7.77
N SER A 43 4.68 -8.29 6.54
CA SER A 43 4.01 -7.23 5.78
C SER A 43 2.52 -7.54 5.55
N ALA A 44 2.20 -8.80 5.21
CA ALA A 44 0.81 -9.25 5.03
C ALA A 44 0.00 -9.13 6.33
N ARG A 45 0.58 -9.45 7.49
CA ARG A 45 -0.10 -9.28 8.79
C ARG A 45 -0.35 -7.81 9.13
N CYS A 46 0.57 -6.91 8.79
CA CYS A 46 0.43 -5.47 9.03
C CYS A 46 -0.60 -4.81 8.10
N GLN A 47 -0.65 -5.22 6.83
CA GLN A 47 -1.65 -4.71 5.86
C GLN A 47 -3.04 -5.34 6.07
N GLY A 48 -3.10 -6.44 6.82
CA GLY A 48 -4.30 -7.22 7.05
C GLY A 48 -4.49 -8.32 6.01
N VAL A 49 -5.36 -9.27 6.32
CA VAL A 49 -5.86 -10.22 5.32
C VAL A 49 -6.70 -9.42 4.33
N GLY A 50 -6.24 -9.32 3.07
CA GLY A 50 -7.05 -8.76 1.99
C GLY A 50 -8.44 -9.43 1.92
N CYS A 51 -9.38 -8.89 1.13
CA CYS A 51 -10.67 -9.54 0.91
C CYS A 51 -10.43 -11.00 0.49
N ARG A 52 -10.69 -11.93 1.42
CA ARG A 52 -10.88 -13.35 1.14
C ARG A 52 -12.20 -13.44 0.39
N TYR A 53 -12.15 -13.40 -0.94
CA TYR A 53 -13.22 -13.93 -1.76
C TYR A 53 -13.10 -15.45 -1.80
#